data_AF-A0A852RP90-F1
#
_entry.id   AF-A0A852RP90-F1
#
_cell.length_a   1.000
_cell.length_b   1.000
_cell.length_c   1.000
_cell.angle_alpha   90.00
_cell.angle_beta   90.00
_cell.angle_gamma   90.00
#
_symmetry.space_group_name_H-M   'P 1'
#
loop_
_entity.id
_entity.type
_entity.pdbx_description
1 polymer ?
#
loop_
_entity_poly.entity_id
_entity_poly.type
_entity_poly.pdbx_seq_one_letter_code
_entity_poly.pdbx_strand_id
1 'polypeptide(L)'
;MRRYLVLGSAVVAPLAFLLALVGWGSPASADDYTPALPTSCRVSVPATVVGDRVVVRVRVSVAGNVQPTGNVTVEVDKSFSKKVRYDGVAVEVLGPRLSRGEHKASATFVPDDVKKFSGCRDAVTFSVGAEQAGGGGTGGLPNTGGPHLGFLLAGVGLVATGGGLVERGRRRA
;
A
#
# COMPACT_ATOMS: atom_id res chain seq x y z
N MET A 1 53.36 -71.58 50.84
CA MET A 1 53.20 -72.34 49.58
C MET A 1 51.73 -72.31 49.16
N ARG A 2 51.46 -72.20 47.85
CA ARG A 2 50.14 -72.17 47.13
C ARG A 2 49.38 -70.84 47.27
N ARG A 3 49.36 -69.91 46.30
CA ARG A 3 48.95 -69.91 44.87
C ARG A 3 47.54 -70.48 44.63
N TYR A 4 46.54 -69.60 44.51
CA TYR A 4 45.31 -69.77 43.73
C TYR A 4 44.91 -68.38 43.20
N LEU A 5 45.15 -68.09 41.91
CA LEU A 5 44.28 -68.31 40.74
C LEU A 5 43.36 -67.11 40.49
N VAL A 6 43.91 -66.17 39.72
CA VAL A 6 43.22 -65.19 38.89
C VAL A 6 42.60 -65.93 37.71
N LEU A 7 41.28 -65.83 37.48
CA LEU A 7 40.60 -65.91 36.17
C LEU A 7 39.08 -65.96 36.36
N GLY A 8 38.35 -65.01 35.76
CA GLY A 8 36.89 -64.96 35.81
C GLY A 8 36.29 -63.83 34.96
N SER A 9 36.48 -63.93 33.64
CA SER A 9 35.45 -63.70 32.61
C SER A 9 34.64 -62.39 32.68
N ALA A 10 35.10 -61.33 32.01
CA ALA A 10 34.52 -60.83 30.75
C ALA A 10 33.28 -61.58 30.21
N VAL A 11 32.16 -60.87 30.06
CA VAL A 11 31.18 -60.86 28.93
C VAL A 11 29.82 -60.36 29.48
N VAL A 12 29.66 -59.04 29.68
CA VAL A 12 28.34 -58.39 29.80
C VAL A 12 28.45 -56.96 29.27
N ALA A 13 28.65 -56.78 27.95
CA ALA A 13 28.82 -55.44 27.40
C ALA A 13 28.30 -55.15 25.97
N PRO A 14 27.38 -55.91 25.33
CA PRO A 14 26.79 -55.41 24.08
C PRO A 14 25.35 -54.91 24.18
N LEU A 15 24.61 -55.12 25.29
CA LEU A 15 23.17 -54.84 25.30
C LEU A 15 22.78 -53.37 25.62
N ALA A 16 23.68 -52.56 26.17
CA ALA A 16 23.37 -51.18 26.55
C ALA A 16 23.42 -50.19 25.37
N PHE A 17 24.04 -50.55 24.25
CA PHE A 17 24.21 -49.62 23.12
C PHE A 17 22.97 -49.54 22.20
N LEU A 18 22.09 -50.55 22.22
CA LEU A 18 20.88 -50.59 21.37
C LEU A 18 19.70 -49.77 21.91
N LEU A 19 19.68 -49.44 23.21
CA LEU A 19 18.62 -48.61 23.81
C LEU A 19 18.85 -47.11 23.67
N ALA A 20 20.04 -46.67 23.23
CA ALA A 20 20.37 -45.26 23.05
C ALA A 20 19.88 -44.66 21.71
N LEU A 21 19.34 -45.48 20.80
CA LEU A 21 18.86 -45.03 19.48
C LEU A 21 17.35 -44.80 19.41
N VAL A 22 16.59 -45.15 20.46
CA VAL A 22 15.18 -44.74 20.58
C VAL A 22 15.12 -43.34 21.20
N GLY A 23 15.78 -42.39 20.54
CA GLY A 23 15.59 -40.98 20.84
C GLY A 23 14.16 -40.63 20.49
N TRP A 24 13.35 -40.26 21.49
CA TRP A 24 12.12 -39.53 21.26
C TRP A 24 12.46 -38.22 20.56
N GLY A 25 12.50 -38.25 19.24
CA GLY A 25 12.52 -37.05 18.42
C GLY A 25 11.30 -36.25 18.82
N SER A 26 11.52 -35.10 19.48
CA SER A 26 10.44 -34.13 19.64
C SER A 26 9.87 -33.88 18.24
N PRO A 27 8.54 -33.93 18.05
CA PRO A 27 7.97 -33.61 16.76
C PRO A 27 8.48 -32.21 16.41
N ALA A 28 9.20 -32.10 15.30
CA ALA A 28 9.51 -30.82 14.72
C ALA A 28 8.16 -30.24 14.28
N SER A 29 7.55 -29.45 15.16
CA SER A 29 6.33 -28.73 14.83
C SER A 29 6.76 -27.63 13.87
N ALA A 30 6.45 -27.81 12.58
CA ALA A 30 6.56 -26.72 11.64
C ALA A 30 5.64 -25.60 12.13
N ASP A 31 6.19 -24.41 12.36
CA ASP A 31 5.38 -23.23 12.63
C ASP A 31 4.46 -22.99 11.42
N ASP A 32 3.20 -22.70 11.70
CA ASP A 32 2.19 -22.43 10.68
C ASP A 32 2.45 -21.03 10.08
N TYR A 33 3.33 -20.98 9.08
CA TYR A 33 3.69 -19.75 8.36
C TYR A 33 2.66 -19.46 7.26
N THR A 34 1.47 -19.02 7.64
CA THR A 34 0.58 -18.36 6.68
C THR A 34 0.97 -16.88 6.59
N PRO A 35 1.49 -16.39 5.43
CA PRO A 35 1.87 -14.99 5.29
C PRO A 35 0.65 -14.09 5.33
N ALA A 36 0.77 -12.95 6.02
CA ALA A 36 -0.28 -11.95 6.08
C ALA A 36 -0.63 -11.40 4.69
N LEU A 37 -1.93 -11.25 4.41
CA LEU A 37 -2.40 -10.69 3.15
C LEU A 37 -2.02 -9.21 3.04
N PRO A 38 -1.37 -8.78 1.95
CA PRO A 38 -0.96 -7.39 1.80
C PRO A 38 -2.17 -6.47 1.62
N THR A 39 -2.23 -5.40 2.41
CA THR A 39 -3.24 -4.33 2.25
C THR A 39 -2.63 -3.10 1.57
N SER A 40 -3.48 -2.33 0.90
CA SER A 40 -3.15 -1.07 0.24
C SER A 40 -4.07 0.03 0.73
N CYS A 41 -3.50 1.19 1.02
CA CYS A 41 -4.21 2.36 1.50
C CYS A 41 -4.30 3.38 0.38
N ARG A 42 -5.44 4.05 0.24
CA ARG A 42 -5.60 5.21 -0.62
C ARG A 42 -6.26 6.34 0.13
N VAL A 43 -5.54 7.46 0.25
CA VAL A 43 -6.02 8.70 0.85
C VAL A 43 -6.41 9.66 -0.27
N SER A 44 -7.56 10.31 -0.12
CA SER A 44 -7.98 11.39 -1.02
C SER A 44 -8.63 12.51 -0.22
N VAL A 45 -8.36 13.74 -0.64
CA VAL A 45 -8.91 14.95 -0.03
C VAL A 45 -9.65 15.69 -1.15
N PRO A 46 -10.99 15.80 -1.10
CA PRO A 46 -11.74 16.62 -2.03
C PRO A 46 -11.28 18.08 -1.96
N ALA A 47 -11.43 18.81 -3.06
CA ALA A 47 -11.12 20.24 -3.09
C ALA A 47 -11.88 20.96 -1.96
N THR A 48 -11.13 21.65 -1.10
CA THR A 48 -11.67 22.31 0.10
C THR A 48 -11.52 23.82 -0.03
N VAL A 49 -12.57 24.57 0.34
CA VAL A 49 -12.55 26.05 0.36
C VAL A 49 -11.82 26.52 1.63
N VAL A 50 -11.19 27.71 1.57
CA VAL A 50 -10.53 28.32 2.72
C VAL A 50 -11.51 28.49 3.87
N GLY A 51 -11.13 28.07 5.08
CA GLY A 51 -11.96 28.23 6.28
C GLY A 51 -13.00 27.13 6.49
N ASP A 52 -13.18 26.23 5.53
CA ASP A 52 -13.99 25.02 5.72
C ASP A 52 -13.20 23.90 6.39
N ARG A 53 -13.92 22.93 6.95
CA ARG A 53 -13.31 21.73 7.51
C ARG A 53 -12.89 20.81 6.36
N VAL A 54 -11.64 20.35 6.40
CA VAL A 54 -11.15 19.37 5.44
C VAL A 54 -11.84 18.02 5.65
N VAL A 55 -12.23 17.36 4.57
CA VAL A 55 -12.75 15.98 4.60
C VAL A 55 -11.68 15.06 4.04
N VAL A 56 -11.18 14.14 4.87
CA VAL A 56 -10.20 13.14 4.41
C VAL A 56 -10.91 11.81 4.19
N ARG A 57 -10.84 11.30 2.96
CA ARG A 57 -11.40 10.00 2.58
C ARG A 57 -10.29 8.96 2.57
N VAL A 58 -10.49 7.88 3.32
CA VAL A 58 -9.55 6.77 3.39
C VAL A 58 -10.23 5.49 2.92
N ARG A 59 -9.59 4.81 1.97
CA ARG A 59 -10.00 3.49 1.49
C ARG A 59 -8.86 2.50 1.68
N VAL A 60 -9.17 1.36 2.28
CA VAL A 60 -8.24 0.23 2.42
C VAL A 60 -8.72 -0.89 1.50
N SER A 61 -7.80 -1.45 0.71
CA SER A 61 -8.09 -2.55 -0.22
C SER A 61 -7.10 -3.70 0.02
N VAL A 62 -7.58 -4.93 -0.13
CA VAL A 62 -6.81 -6.17 0.00
C VAL A 62 -7.12 -7.07 -1.18
N ALA A 63 -6.21 -7.98 -1.53
CA ALA A 63 -6.47 -8.98 -2.56
C ALA A 63 -7.54 -9.99 -2.10
N GLY A 64 -8.45 -10.36 -3.00
CA GLY A 64 -9.52 -11.32 -2.74
C GLY A 64 -10.83 -10.70 -2.23
N ASN A 65 -11.74 -11.56 -1.74
CA ASN A 65 -13.09 -11.18 -1.29
C ASN A 65 -13.19 -10.99 0.24
N VAL A 66 -12.07 -10.75 0.90
CA VAL A 66 -12.03 -10.51 2.36
C VAL A 66 -12.01 -9.02 2.64
N GLN A 67 -12.73 -8.58 3.67
CA GLN A 67 -12.72 -7.18 4.11
C GLN A 67 -11.78 -7.03 5.30
N PRO A 68 -10.77 -6.14 5.22
CA PRO A 68 -9.89 -5.89 6.34
C PRO A 68 -10.61 -5.02 7.36
N THR A 69 -10.59 -5.42 8.63
CA THR A 69 -11.06 -4.60 9.76
C THR A 69 -9.88 -4.13 10.58
N GLY A 70 -10.00 -2.96 11.20
CA GLY A 70 -8.90 -2.38 11.96
C GLY A 70 -9.16 -0.96 12.43
N ASN A 71 -8.08 -0.22 12.63
CA ASN A 71 -8.12 1.18 12.98
C ASN A 71 -7.36 2.00 11.93
N VAL A 72 -7.94 3.12 11.53
CA VAL A 72 -7.28 4.12 10.69
C VAL A 72 -6.97 5.33 11.54
N THR A 73 -5.70 5.72 11.59
CA THR A 73 -5.27 7.00 12.16
C THR A 73 -5.05 7.98 11.02
N VAL A 74 -5.83 9.05 11.00
CA VAL A 74 -5.71 10.16 10.04
C VAL A 74 -5.01 11.32 10.71
N GLU A 75 -4.03 11.90 10.03
CA GLU A 75 -3.25 13.04 10.49
C GLU A 75 -3.22 14.13 9.41
N VAL A 76 -3.35 15.40 9.81
CA VAL A 76 -3.29 16.56 8.92
C VAL A 76 -2.29 17.57 9.50
N ASP A 77 -1.22 17.86 8.76
CA ASP A 77 -0.11 18.78 9.11
C ASP A 77 0.47 18.62 10.53
N LYS A 78 0.36 17.43 11.12
CA LYS A 78 0.70 17.14 12.54
C LYS A 78 -0.10 17.95 13.58
N SER A 79 -0.94 18.89 13.14
CA SER A 79 -1.78 19.73 14.00
C SER A 79 -3.08 19.01 14.40
N PHE A 80 -3.50 18.04 13.61
CA PHE A 80 -4.70 17.24 13.85
C PHE A 80 -4.39 15.76 13.69
N SER A 81 -4.88 14.95 14.63
CA SER A 81 -4.84 13.51 14.57
C SER A 81 -6.16 12.93 15.08
N LYS A 82 -6.73 11.99 14.33
CA LYS A 82 -7.96 11.30 14.72
C LYS A 82 -7.88 9.83 14.34
N LYS A 83 -8.15 8.97 15.33
CA LYS A 83 -8.26 7.53 15.15
C LYS A 83 -9.73 7.15 14.98
N VAL A 84 -10.02 6.37 13.95
CA VAL A 84 -11.38 5.92 13.60
C VAL A 84 -11.37 4.41 13.33
N ARG A 85 -12.46 3.75 13.69
CA ARG A 85 -12.67 2.32 13.41
C ARG A 85 -12.90 2.12 11.91
N TYR A 86 -12.26 1.11 11.33
CA TYR A 86 -12.46 0.71 9.94
C TYR A 86 -13.08 -0.68 9.89
N ASP A 87 -14.22 -0.77 9.21
CA ASP A 87 -15.11 -1.93 9.15
C ASP A 87 -15.18 -2.53 7.74
N GLY A 88 -14.27 -2.14 6.84
CA GLY A 88 -14.22 -2.63 5.46
C GLY A 88 -14.75 -1.62 4.43
N VAL A 89 -15.42 -0.55 4.88
CA VAL A 89 -15.98 0.49 4.01
C VAL A 89 -15.10 1.74 4.05
N ALA A 90 -15.12 2.52 2.95
CA ALA A 90 -14.40 3.79 2.91
C ALA A 90 -14.90 4.73 4.02
N VAL A 91 -13.96 5.33 4.75
CA VAL A 91 -14.26 6.21 5.89
C VAL A 91 -14.00 7.66 5.51
N GLU A 92 -14.94 8.54 5.87
CA GLU A 92 -14.76 9.99 5.79
C GLU A 92 -14.45 10.55 7.18
N VAL A 93 -13.33 11.27 7.28
CA VAL A 93 -12.89 11.88 8.53
C VAL A 93 -12.94 13.39 8.39
N LEU A 94 -13.80 14.02 9.20
CA LEU A 94 -13.85 15.47 9.34
C LEU A 94 -12.63 15.97 10.13
N GLY A 95 -11.80 16.75 9.45
CA GLY A 95 -10.59 17.38 9.98
C GLY A 95 -10.81 18.82 10.47
N PRO A 96 -9.71 19.54 10.74
CA PRO A 96 -9.74 20.92 11.21
C PRO A 96 -10.05 21.88 10.06
N ARG A 97 -10.27 23.16 10.42
CA ARG A 97 -10.25 24.25 9.44
C ARG A 97 -8.81 24.61 9.13
N LEU A 98 -8.47 24.70 7.86
CA LEU A 98 -7.13 25.00 7.39
C LEU A 98 -7.05 26.43 6.84
N SER A 99 -5.89 27.06 7.03
CA SER A 99 -5.54 28.31 6.36
C SER A 99 -5.37 28.09 4.85
N ARG A 100 -5.22 29.17 4.08
CA ARG A 100 -4.78 29.05 2.69
C ARG A 100 -3.34 28.52 2.66
N GLY A 101 -3.02 27.60 1.74
CA GLY A 101 -1.67 27.07 1.59
C GLY A 101 -1.64 25.62 1.11
N GLU A 102 -0.44 25.05 1.12
CA GLU A 102 -0.20 23.63 0.90
C GLU A 102 -0.26 22.87 2.24
N HIS A 103 -0.93 21.73 2.24
CA HIS A 103 -1.19 20.90 3.41
C HIS A 103 -0.95 19.43 3.08
N LYS A 104 -0.62 18.64 4.09
CA LYS A 104 -0.38 17.20 3.97
C LYS A 104 -1.35 16.43 4.85
N ALA A 105 -2.11 15.54 4.23
CA ALA A 105 -2.91 14.53 4.92
C ALA A 105 -2.23 13.17 4.80
N SER A 106 -2.19 12.42 5.90
CA SER A 106 -1.70 11.04 5.92
C SER A 106 -2.66 10.14 6.67
N ALA A 107 -2.75 8.88 6.25
CA ALA A 107 -3.49 7.86 6.95
C ALA A 107 -2.62 6.63 7.16
N THR A 108 -2.75 6.03 8.34
CA THR A 108 -2.12 4.76 8.69
C THR A 108 -3.19 3.77 9.13
N PHE A 109 -3.27 2.64 8.46
CA PHE A 109 -4.17 1.54 8.78
C PHE A 109 -3.43 0.45 9.57
N VAL A 110 -3.99 0.08 10.70
CA VAL A 110 -3.55 -1.03 11.54
C VAL A 110 -4.67 -2.07 11.62
N PRO A 111 -4.50 -3.28 11.06
CA PRO A 111 -5.51 -4.32 11.10
C PRO A 111 -5.68 -4.87 12.52
N ASP A 112 -6.86 -5.44 12.80
CA ASP A 112 -7.10 -6.14 14.07
C ASP A 112 -6.33 -7.45 14.17
N ASP A 113 -6.25 -8.16 13.05
CA ASP A 113 -5.50 -9.40 12.92
C ASP A 113 -4.28 -9.17 12.03
N VAL A 114 -3.16 -8.86 12.69
CA VAL A 114 -1.86 -8.63 12.05
C VAL A 114 -1.25 -9.90 11.45
N LYS A 115 -1.75 -11.09 11.81
CA LYS A 115 -1.33 -12.35 11.20
C LYS A 115 -2.05 -12.57 9.88
N LYS A 116 -3.30 -12.12 9.78
CA LYS A 116 -4.12 -12.25 8.57
C LYS A 116 -3.90 -11.12 7.57
N PHE A 117 -3.65 -9.90 8.02
CA PHE A 117 -3.52 -8.72 7.16
C PHE A 117 -2.27 -7.90 7.52
N SER A 118 -1.58 -7.38 6.51
CA SER A 118 -0.52 -6.38 6.74
C SER A 118 -1.13 -5.00 6.99
N GLY A 119 -0.45 -4.14 7.74
CA GLY A 119 -0.79 -2.72 7.80
C GLY A 119 -0.45 -1.99 6.49
N CYS A 120 -1.01 -0.80 6.30
CA CYS A 120 -0.66 0.08 5.20
C CYS A 120 -0.65 1.56 5.63
N ARG A 121 0.05 2.39 4.85
CA ARG A 121 0.10 3.84 5.06
C ARG A 121 0.09 4.54 3.71
N ASP A 122 -0.53 5.71 3.67
CA ASP A 122 -0.54 6.56 2.48
C ASP A 122 -0.60 8.04 2.88
N ALA A 123 -0.14 8.93 2.00
CA ALA A 123 -0.11 10.36 2.24
C ALA A 123 -0.31 11.14 0.95
N VAL A 124 -1.03 12.26 1.05
CA VAL A 124 -1.33 13.15 -0.06
C VAL A 124 -1.11 14.61 0.34
N THR A 125 -0.52 15.37 -0.57
CA THR A 125 -0.41 16.82 -0.46
C THR A 125 -1.55 17.45 -1.23
N PHE A 126 -2.18 18.48 -0.66
CA PHE A 126 -3.30 19.20 -1.27
C PHE A 126 -3.21 20.69 -0.93
N SER A 127 -3.81 21.54 -1.76
CA SER A 127 -3.82 22.99 -1.55
C SER A 127 -5.21 23.46 -1.14
N VAL A 128 -5.26 24.35 -0.16
CA VAL A 128 -6.48 25.02 0.30
C VAL A 128 -6.44 26.46 -0.20
N GLY A 129 -7.49 26.89 -0.90
CA GLY A 129 -7.61 28.28 -1.34
C GLY A 129 -6.68 28.75 -2.44
N ALA A 130 -6.01 27.83 -3.13
CA ALA A 130 -5.47 28.13 -4.44
C ALA A 130 -6.64 28.24 -5.42
N GLU A 131 -6.77 29.38 -6.12
CA GLU A 131 -7.34 29.31 -7.47
C GLU A 131 -6.52 28.24 -8.20
N GLN A 132 -7.17 27.25 -8.81
CA GLN A 132 -6.48 26.24 -9.60
C GLN A 132 -5.70 26.94 -10.72
N ALA A 133 -4.46 27.32 -10.44
CA ALA A 133 -3.62 28.08 -11.33
C ALA A 133 -3.11 27.15 -12.42
N GLY A 134 -3.85 27.09 -13.52
CA GLY A 134 -3.27 27.03 -14.85
C GLY A 134 -2.91 25.66 -15.40
N GLY A 135 -3.91 24.91 -15.85
CA GLY A 135 -3.89 24.45 -17.24
C GLY A 135 -4.66 25.47 -18.06
N GLY A 136 -3.98 26.25 -18.90
CA GLY A 136 -4.56 27.37 -19.63
C GLY A 136 -5.78 26.96 -20.47
N GLY A 137 -6.87 27.71 -20.33
CA GLY A 137 -8.07 27.55 -21.14
C GLY A 137 -9.25 28.32 -20.56
N THR A 138 -9.57 29.45 -21.19
CA THR A 138 -10.79 30.24 -20.99
C THR A 138 -12.05 29.39 -21.09
N GLY A 139 -13.00 29.61 -20.17
CA GLY A 139 -14.39 29.20 -20.33
C GLY A 139 -14.78 28.02 -19.46
N GLY A 140 -15.53 28.30 -18.39
CA GLY A 140 -15.98 27.32 -17.43
C GLY A 140 -16.83 26.22 -18.06
N LEU A 141 -16.34 24.99 -17.97
CA LEU A 141 -17.14 23.77 -17.85
C LEU A 141 -16.41 22.79 -16.93
N PRO A 142 -17.13 22.03 -16.08
CA PRO A 142 -16.54 21.03 -15.21
C PRO A 142 -15.84 19.93 -16.02
N ASN A 143 -14.61 19.60 -15.62
CA ASN A 143 -13.75 18.56 -16.19
C ASN A 143 -14.40 17.16 -16.14
N THR A 144 -15.21 16.82 -17.13
CA THR A 144 -15.51 15.43 -17.48
C THR A 144 -14.34 14.88 -18.28
N GLY A 145 -13.66 13.85 -17.75
CA GLY A 145 -12.43 13.27 -18.29
C GLY A 145 -12.50 12.93 -19.78
N GLY A 146 -12.01 13.86 -20.61
CA GLY A 146 -11.74 13.66 -22.04
C GLY A 146 -10.23 13.53 -22.30
N PRO A 147 -9.84 12.87 -23.39
CA PRO A 147 -8.45 12.57 -23.70
C PRO A 147 -7.62 13.84 -23.85
N HIS A 148 -6.43 13.82 -23.25
CA HIS A 148 -5.50 14.94 -23.11
C HIS A 148 -5.42 15.81 -24.38
N LEU A 149 -5.89 17.06 -24.30
CA LEU A 149 -5.80 18.08 -25.37
C LEU A 149 -4.36 18.32 -25.87
N GLY A 150 -3.35 17.95 -25.07
CA GLY A 150 -1.94 17.95 -25.49
C GLY A 150 -1.68 17.02 -26.69
N PHE A 151 -2.40 15.90 -26.82
CA PHE A 151 -2.30 14.99 -27.96
C PHE A 151 -3.00 15.54 -29.23
N LEU A 152 -4.07 16.32 -29.07
CA LEU A 152 -4.77 16.95 -30.21
C LEU A 152 -3.97 18.11 -30.81
N LEU A 153 -3.31 18.93 -29.98
CA LEU A 153 -2.41 19.98 -30.50
C LEU A 153 -1.16 19.41 -31.17
N ALA A 154 -0.60 18.32 -30.65
CA ALA A 154 0.49 17.61 -31.31
C ALA A 154 0.04 17.00 -32.66
N GLY A 155 -1.18 16.47 -32.76
CA GLY A 155 -1.75 15.96 -34.00
C GLY A 155 -2.00 17.04 -35.07
N VAL A 156 -2.49 18.22 -34.69
CA VAL A 156 -2.74 19.34 -35.63
C VAL A 156 -1.43 19.92 -36.18
N GLY A 157 -0.36 19.96 -35.39
CA GLY A 157 0.96 20.37 -35.87
C GLY A 157 1.55 19.46 -36.96
N LEU A 158 1.25 18.16 -36.90
CA LEU A 158 1.74 17.16 -37.87
C LEU A 158 0.98 17.22 -39.21
N VAL A 159 -0.31 17.58 -39.19
CA VAL A 159 -1.11 17.76 -40.42
C VAL A 159 -0.76 19.06 -41.15
N ALA A 160 -0.46 20.13 -40.42
CA ALA A 160 -0.05 21.41 -41.01
C ALA A 160 1.33 21.33 -41.71
N THR A 161 2.24 20.50 -41.21
CA THR A 161 3.57 20.30 -41.81
C THR A 161 3.57 19.26 -42.94
N GLY A 162 2.64 18.29 -42.94
CA GLY A 162 2.50 17.31 -44.03
C GLY A 162 1.82 17.82 -45.30
N GLY A 163 0.89 18.77 -45.20
CA GLY A 163 0.12 19.28 -46.36
C GLY A 163 0.92 20.15 -47.34
N GLY A 164 2.00 20.79 -46.90
CA GLY A 164 2.79 21.73 -47.72
C GLY A 164 3.73 21.08 -48.75
N LEU A 165 3.94 19.76 -48.70
CA LEU A 165 4.86 19.06 -49.60
C LEU A 165 4.19 18.50 -50.86
N VAL A 166 2.85 18.40 -50.91
CA VAL A 166 2.15 17.81 -52.07
C VAL A 166 1.89 18.84 -53.18
N GLU A 167 1.91 20.14 -52.88
CA GLU A 167 1.54 21.17 -53.85
C GLU A 167 2.70 21.59 -54.78
N ARG A 168 3.94 21.20 -54.48
CA ARG A 168 5.11 21.51 -55.33
C ARG A 168 5.34 20.50 -56.46
N GLY A 169 4.64 19.37 -56.48
CA GLY A 169 4.80 18.31 -57.50
C GLY A 169 3.99 18.51 -58.79
N ARG A 170 2.92 19.33 -58.78
CA ARG A 170 2.00 19.43 -59.93
C ARG A 170 2.27 20.59 -60.89
N ARG A 171 3.36 21.36 -60.69
CA ARG A 171 3.81 22.43 -61.61
C ARG A 171 5.12 22.12 -62.35
N ARG A 172 5.54 20.85 -62.35
CA ARG A 172 6.58 20.34 -63.25
C ARG A 172 6.21 18.93 -63.72
N ALA A 173 5.13 18.86 -64.49
CA ALA A 173 4.88 17.82 -65.48
C ALA A 173 4.31 18.54 -66.71
#